data_AF-A0A536YT33-F1
#
_entry.id   AF-A0A536YT33-F1
#
_cell.length_a   1.000
_cell.length_b   1.000
_cell.length_c   1.000
_cell.angle_alpha   90.00
_cell.angle_beta   90.00
_cell.angle_gamma   90.00
#
_symmetry.space_group_name_H-M   'P 1'
#
loop_
_entity.id
_entity.type
_entity.pdbx_description
1 polymer ?
#
loop_
_entity_poly.entity_id
_entity_poly.type
_entity_poly.pdbx_seq_one_letter_code
_entity_poly.pdbx_strand_id
1 'polypeptide(L)'
;MSASGSEKSGAGCPACNTSGGRSVVLSDSWSALSKFSSPVSRHQQTIIAAMRMQLLGGLSGEKFLSKFWQKKPLLVRNAITDFKGVVQAPELLALSLRHDIESRLVCRRRGAWRVHQGPFSRTQIARLPKSGWTLLVQGLNLELPE
;
A
#
# COMPACT_ATOMS: atom_id res chain seq x y z
N MET A 1 0.52 -1.09 72.17
CA MET A 1 -0.12 -0.33 73.26
C MET A 1 -1.00 0.73 72.62
N SER A 2 -2.29 0.73 73.00
CA SER A 2 -3.29 1.81 72.85
C SER A 2 -3.66 2.23 71.40
N ALA A 3 -4.83 1.95 70.84
CA ALA A 3 -6.22 2.06 71.29
C ALA A 3 -6.67 3.49 71.62
N SER A 4 -7.55 4.03 70.76
CA SER A 4 -8.61 5.03 71.01
C SER A 4 -9.32 5.23 69.66
N GLY A 5 -10.59 4.89 69.40
CA GLY A 5 -11.76 4.71 70.26
C GLY A 5 -12.69 5.92 70.12
N SER A 6 -13.77 5.81 69.34
CA SER A 6 -15.14 6.16 69.79
C SER A 6 -16.17 6.08 68.66
N GLU A 7 -17.17 5.25 68.90
CA GLU A 7 -18.43 5.05 68.19
C GLU A 7 -19.33 6.29 68.16
N LYS A 8 -20.19 6.40 67.14
CA LYS A 8 -21.62 6.67 67.38
C LYS A 8 -22.53 5.82 66.50
N SER A 9 -23.35 5.07 67.23
CA SER A 9 -24.54 4.30 66.89
C SER A 9 -25.58 5.10 66.06
N GLY A 10 -26.33 4.38 65.24
CA GLY A 10 -27.56 4.89 64.62
C GLY A 10 -28.26 3.88 63.72
N ALA A 11 -28.98 2.94 64.35
CA ALA A 11 -30.17 2.23 63.88
C ALA A 11 -30.22 1.71 62.42
N GLY A 12 -30.24 0.37 62.29
CA GLY A 12 -30.71 -0.29 61.08
C GLY A 12 -32.22 -0.24 60.92
N CYS A 13 -32.69 -0.43 59.69
CA CYS A 13 -33.82 -1.27 59.27
C CYS A 13 -34.02 -1.18 57.73
N PRO A 14 -34.75 -2.12 57.08
CA PRO A 14 -34.13 -3.03 56.12
C PRO A 14 -34.71 -2.97 54.69
N ALA A 15 -34.04 -3.67 53.77
CA ALA A 15 -34.57 -4.21 52.51
C ALA A 15 -35.17 -3.25 51.47
N CYS A 16 -34.42 -3.02 50.38
CA CYS A 16 -34.98 -3.14 49.05
C CYS A 16 -33.98 -3.82 48.11
N ASN A 17 -34.44 -4.92 47.52
CA ASN A 17 -33.70 -5.79 46.63
C ASN A 17 -33.97 -5.31 45.21
N THR A 18 -32.98 -4.88 44.42
CA THR A 18 -33.12 -4.87 42.95
C THR A 18 -31.76 -4.84 42.23
N SER A 19 -31.38 -6.00 41.72
CA SER A 19 -30.56 -6.27 40.52
C SER A 19 -29.70 -5.13 39.94
N GLY A 20 -28.38 -5.24 40.10
CA GLY A 20 -27.39 -4.39 39.45
C GLY A 20 -26.21 -5.20 38.92
N GLY A 21 -26.46 -6.23 38.14
CA GLY A 21 -25.43 -6.95 37.37
C GLY A 21 -25.61 -6.69 35.89
N ARG A 22 -24.84 -5.76 35.32
CA ARG A 22 -24.57 -5.75 33.87
C ARG A 22 -23.08 -5.49 33.63
N SER A 23 -22.40 -6.61 33.43
CA SER A 23 -21.17 -6.70 32.66
C SER A 23 -21.41 -6.04 31.29
N VAL A 24 -20.64 -5.00 30.96
CA VAL A 24 -20.68 -4.39 29.63
C VAL A 24 -19.81 -5.25 28.73
N VAL A 25 -20.49 -6.09 27.94
CA VAL A 25 -19.88 -6.85 26.84
C VAL A 25 -19.62 -5.87 25.71
N LEU A 26 -18.35 -5.67 25.36
CA LEU A 26 -17.94 -5.00 24.11
C LEU A 26 -18.42 -5.87 22.94
N SER A 27 -19.46 -5.41 22.27
CA SER A 27 -20.05 -6.03 21.08
C SER A 27 -19.29 -5.61 19.83
N ASP A 28 -18.88 -6.61 19.05
CA ASP A 28 -18.30 -6.51 17.71
C ASP A 28 -19.27 -5.85 16.72
N SER A 29 -19.23 -4.52 16.63
CA SER A 29 -19.97 -3.77 15.61
C SER A 29 -19.06 -3.40 14.44
N TRP A 30 -18.79 -4.37 13.58
CA TRP A 30 -18.15 -4.16 12.26
C TRP A 30 -19.18 -3.84 11.15
N SER A 31 -20.44 -3.58 11.50
CA SER A 31 -21.52 -3.37 10.51
C SER A 31 -21.80 -1.91 10.15
N ALA A 32 -20.99 -0.95 10.62
CA ALA A 32 -21.25 0.49 10.43
C ALA A 32 -20.43 1.18 9.32
N LEU A 33 -19.54 0.46 8.63
CA LEU A 33 -18.72 1.02 7.53
C LEU A 33 -19.22 0.70 6.12
N SER A 34 -20.30 -0.08 5.97
CA SER A 34 -20.88 -0.42 4.66
C SER A 34 -21.73 0.71 4.02
N LYS A 35 -21.79 1.89 4.65
CA LYS A 35 -22.60 3.05 4.19
C LYS A 35 -21.79 4.21 3.61
N PHE A 36 -20.53 4.00 3.24
CA PHE A 36 -19.81 4.92 2.35
C PHE A 36 -19.82 4.39 0.91
N SER A 37 -21.02 4.27 0.32
CA SER A 37 -21.15 4.17 -1.13
C SER A 37 -21.44 5.56 -1.68
N SER A 38 -20.40 6.38 -1.85
CA SER A 38 -20.51 7.64 -2.58
C SER A 38 -21.06 7.34 -3.99
N PRO A 39 -22.11 8.04 -4.48
CA PRO A 39 -22.57 7.86 -5.84
C PRO A 39 -21.55 8.51 -6.77
N VAL A 40 -20.55 7.74 -7.20
CA VAL A 40 -19.79 8.07 -8.41
C VAL A 40 -20.83 8.27 -9.51
N SER A 41 -20.84 9.46 -10.12
CA SER A 41 -21.83 9.82 -11.13
C SER A 41 -21.82 8.80 -12.27
N ARG A 42 -22.99 8.44 -12.81
CA ARG A 42 -23.11 7.45 -13.92
C ARG A 42 -22.20 7.74 -15.11
N HIS A 43 -21.85 9.01 -15.33
CA HIS A 43 -20.91 9.44 -16.36
C HIS A 43 -19.44 9.11 -16.03
N GLN A 44 -19.05 9.17 -14.75
CA GLN A 44 -17.71 8.78 -14.27
C GLN A 44 -17.51 7.26 -14.33
N GLN A 45 -18.57 6.46 -14.15
CA GLN A 45 -18.52 5.00 -14.30
C GLN A 45 -18.16 4.57 -15.73
N THR A 46 -18.66 5.25 -16.76
CA THR A 46 -18.36 4.92 -18.16
C THR A 46 -16.90 5.21 -18.52
N ILE A 47 -16.34 6.32 -18.03
CA ILE A 47 -14.94 6.71 -18.30
C ILE A 47 -13.96 5.77 -17.58
N ILE A 48 -14.20 5.46 -16.29
CA ILE A 48 -13.36 4.52 -15.54
C ILE A 48 -13.46 3.10 -16.12
N ALA A 49 -14.64 2.67 -16.57
CA ALA A 49 -14.82 1.37 -17.22
C ALA A 49 -14.13 1.30 -18.60
N ALA A 50 -14.19 2.37 -19.39
CA ALA A 50 -13.52 2.45 -20.69
C ALA A 50 -11.98 2.42 -20.55
N MET A 51 -11.42 3.16 -19.59
CA MET A 51 -9.98 3.10 -19.28
C MET A 51 -9.56 1.70 -18.79
N ARG A 52 -10.39 1.05 -17.97
CA ARG A 52 -10.15 -0.34 -17.53
C ARG A 52 -10.16 -1.35 -18.68
N MET A 53 -11.07 -1.20 -19.63
CA MET A 53 -11.08 -2.06 -20.82
C MET A 53 -9.86 -1.79 -21.70
N GLN A 54 -9.43 -0.54 -21.84
CA GLN A 54 -8.25 -0.21 -22.65
C GLN A 54 -6.96 -0.82 -22.07
N LEU A 55 -6.81 -0.83 -20.74
CA LEU A 55 -5.66 -1.46 -20.07
C LEU A 55 -5.53 -2.96 -20.39
N LEU A 56 -6.67 -3.63 -20.58
CA LEU A 56 -6.76 -5.05 -20.91
C LEU A 56 -6.89 -5.31 -22.42
N GLY A 57 -6.68 -4.30 -23.27
CA GLY A 57 -6.75 -4.43 -24.72
C GLY A 57 -8.16 -4.66 -25.26
N GLY A 58 -9.17 -4.04 -24.63
CA GLY A 58 -10.59 -4.19 -24.95
C GLY A 58 -11.22 -5.45 -24.36
N LEU A 59 -10.49 -6.22 -23.53
CA LEU A 59 -11.03 -7.39 -22.86
C LEU A 59 -11.76 -6.99 -21.57
N SER A 60 -12.82 -7.74 -21.26
CA SER A 60 -13.39 -7.73 -19.91
C SER A 60 -12.44 -8.40 -18.92
N GLY A 61 -12.53 -8.02 -17.64
CA GLY A 61 -11.76 -8.65 -16.57
C GLY A 61 -11.96 -10.16 -16.51
N GLU A 62 -13.20 -10.64 -16.68
CA GLU A 62 -13.52 -12.09 -16.71
C GLU A 62 -12.80 -12.84 -17.83
N LYS A 63 -12.75 -12.26 -19.04
CA LYS A 63 -12.08 -12.87 -20.18
C LYS A 63 -10.56 -12.85 -20.00
N PHE A 64 -10.02 -11.80 -19.39
CA PHE A 64 -8.60 -11.73 -19.03
C PHE A 64 -8.22 -12.79 -17.98
N LEU A 65 -8.97 -12.88 -16.88
CA LEU A 65 -8.72 -13.83 -15.79
C LEU A 65 -8.85 -15.29 -16.25
N SER A 66 -9.86 -15.60 -17.06
CA SER A 66 -10.08 -16.97 -17.54
C SER A 66 -9.05 -17.43 -18.57
N LYS A 67 -8.57 -16.56 -19.47
CA LYS A 67 -7.75 -16.96 -20.62
C LYS A 67 -6.26 -16.61 -20.53
N PHE A 68 -5.88 -15.60 -19.72
CA PHE A 68 -4.52 -15.04 -19.73
C PHE A 68 -3.86 -15.04 -18.36
N TRP A 69 -4.56 -14.63 -17.31
CA TRP A 69 -3.99 -14.52 -15.96
C TRP A 69 -3.35 -15.85 -15.51
N GLN A 70 -2.06 -15.79 -15.18
CA GLN A 70 -1.21 -16.94 -14.79
C GLN A 70 -1.18 -18.11 -15.80
N LYS A 71 -1.64 -17.91 -17.04
CA LYS A 71 -1.69 -18.96 -18.08
C LYS A 71 -0.78 -18.65 -19.26
N LYS A 72 -0.87 -17.44 -19.81
CA LYS A 72 -0.06 -17.03 -20.96
C LYS A 72 0.11 -15.51 -21.02
N PRO A 73 1.24 -15.01 -21.56
CA PRO A 73 1.46 -13.58 -21.70
C PRO A 73 0.45 -12.93 -22.66
N LEU A 74 0.09 -11.68 -22.38
CA LEU A 74 -0.75 -10.83 -23.23
C LEU A 74 -0.03 -9.50 -23.46
N LEU A 75 0.24 -9.17 -24.72
CA LEU A 75 0.77 -7.86 -25.11
C LEU A 75 -0.37 -6.94 -25.52
N VAL A 76 -0.64 -5.91 -24.69
CA VAL A 76 -1.60 -4.84 -25.02
C VAL A 76 -0.82 -3.62 -25.50
N ARG A 77 -0.93 -3.30 -26.79
CA ARG A 77 -0.33 -2.08 -27.35
C ARG A 77 -1.16 -0.87 -26.92
N ASN A 78 -0.48 0.21 -26.54
CA ASN A 78 -1.14 1.46 -26.12
C ASN A 78 -2.16 1.27 -24.99
N ALA A 79 -1.83 0.42 -24.01
CA ALA A 79 -2.70 0.13 -22.87
C ALA A 79 -2.98 1.38 -22.01
N ILE A 80 -1.99 2.27 -21.90
CA ILE A 80 -2.08 3.59 -21.26
C ILE A 80 -1.71 4.61 -22.33
N THR A 81 -2.71 5.34 -22.86
CA THR A 81 -2.47 6.43 -23.81
C THR A 81 -1.66 7.54 -23.12
N ASP A 82 -0.75 8.18 -23.87
CA ASP A 82 0.03 9.34 -23.40
C ASP A 82 0.84 9.09 -22.13
N PHE A 83 1.33 7.86 -21.94
CA PHE A 83 2.20 7.52 -20.80
C PHE A 83 3.54 8.29 -20.86
N LYS A 84 3.71 9.25 -19.95
CA LYS A 84 4.92 10.12 -19.86
C LYS A 84 5.98 9.59 -18.88
N GLY A 85 5.79 8.40 -18.33
CA GLY A 85 6.60 7.85 -17.24
C GLY A 85 6.08 8.26 -15.87
N VAL A 86 6.38 7.44 -14.85
CA VAL A 86 5.96 7.67 -13.46
C VAL A 86 6.95 8.59 -12.73
N VAL A 87 8.23 8.52 -13.09
CA VAL A 87 9.34 9.22 -12.42
C VAL A 87 10.42 9.54 -13.44
N GLN A 88 11.12 10.66 -13.25
CA GLN A 88 12.22 11.06 -14.13
C GLN A 88 13.53 10.36 -13.74
N ALA A 89 14.44 10.17 -14.70
CA ALA A 89 15.70 9.47 -14.45
C ALA A 89 16.56 10.09 -13.33
N PRO A 90 16.73 11.43 -13.22
CA PRO A 90 17.53 12.02 -12.14
C PRO A 90 16.97 11.76 -10.73
N GLU A 91 15.64 11.70 -10.61
CA GLU A 91 14.96 11.41 -9.36
C GLU A 91 15.16 9.93 -8.96
N LEU A 92 15.03 9.03 -9.93
CA LEU A 92 15.30 7.59 -9.75
C LEU A 92 16.76 7.34 -9.34
N LEU A 93 17.71 8.09 -9.92
CA LEU A 93 19.12 8.08 -9.51
C LEU A 93 19.28 8.56 -8.06
N ALA A 94 18.61 9.65 -7.67
CA ALA A 94 18.68 10.19 -6.31
C ALA A 94 18.15 9.19 -5.27
N LEU A 95 17.03 8.51 -5.57
CA LEU A 95 16.48 7.45 -4.72
C LEU A 95 17.47 6.31 -4.49
N SER A 96 18.23 5.92 -5.52
CA SER A 96 19.23 4.84 -5.40
C SER A 96 20.43 5.16 -4.49
N LEU A 97 20.60 6.42 -4.09
CA LEU A 97 21.65 6.84 -3.17
C LEU A 97 21.23 6.71 -1.69
N ARG A 98 19.94 6.57 -1.42
CA ARG A 98 19.42 6.52 -0.06
C ARG A 98 19.56 5.12 0.54
N HIS A 99 19.92 5.04 1.81
CA HIS A 99 20.18 3.77 2.52
C HIS A 99 18.92 2.98 2.84
N ASP A 100 17.76 3.64 2.91
CA ASP A 100 16.46 3.06 3.20
C ASP A 100 15.75 2.48 1.96
N ILE A 101 16.32 2.69 0.77
CA ILE A 101 15.75 2.23 -0.50
C ILE A 101 16.60 1.12 -1.09
N GLU A 102 15.96 -0.03 -1.32
CA GLU A 102 16.58 -1.12 -2.05
C GLU A 102 16.77 -0.75 -3.53
N SER A 103 18.03 -0.74 -3.95
CA SER A 103 18.39 -0.53 -5.35
C SER A 103 19.46 -1.51 -5.80
N ARG A 104 19.48 -1.80 -7.10
CA ARG A 104 20.45 -2.71 -7.71
C ARG A 104 20.83 -2.25 -9.10
N LEU A 105 22.10 -2.40 -9.42
CA LEU A 105 22.67 -2.03 -10.70
C LEU A 105 23.13 -3.29 -11.41
N VAL A 106 22.50 -3.59 -12.55
CA VAL A 106 22.84 -4.71 -13.41
C VAL A 106 23.68 -4.19 -14.57
N CYS A 107 24.89 -4.70 -14.73
CA CYS A 107 25.84 -4.26 -15.74
C CYS A 107 26.27 -5.44 -16.63
N ARG A 108 26.35 -5.21 -17.93
CA ARG A 108 26.95 -6.15 -18.89
C ARG A 108 28.26 -5.55 -19.41
N ARG A 109 29.40 -6.16 -19.08
CA ARG A 109 30.72 -5.72 -19.55
C ARG A 109 31.50 -6.90 -20.11
N ARG A 110 32.03 -6.76 -21.33
CA ARG A 110 32.82 -7.80 -22.03
C ARG A 110 32.13 -9.18 -22.03
N GLY A 111 30.83 -9.19 -22.30
CA GLY A 111 30.02 -10.43 -22.33
C GLY A 111 29.59 -10.96 -20.96
N ALA A 112 30.18 -10.50 -19.85
CA ALA A 112 29.83 -10.94 -18.50
C ALA A 112 28.80 -10.01 -17.83
N TRP A 113 27.87 -10.62 -17.08
CA TRP A 113 26.89 -9.93 -16.26
C TRP A 113 27.41 -9.76 -14.84
N ARG A 114 27.22 -8.56 -14.27
CA ARG A 114 27.53 -8.23 -12.88
C ARG A 114 26.34 -7.52 -12.26
N VAL A 115 26.09 -7.81 -11.00
CA VAL A 115 25.06 -7.17 -10.19
C VAL A 115 25.73 -6.51 -9.00
N HIS A 116 25.44 -5.24 -8.79
CA HIS A 116 25.84 -4.49 -7.61
C HIS A 116 24.58 -4.13 -6.83
N GLN A 117 24.61 -4.32 -5.51
CA GLN A 117 23.53 -3.88 -4.62
C GLN A 117 23.85 -2.47 -4.13
N GLY A 118 22.82 -1.65 -4.00
CA GLY A 118 22.91 -0.32 -3.43
C GLY A 118 23.04 -0.35 -1.89
N PRO A 119 23.05 0.83 -1.26
CA PRO A 119 22.94 2.14 -1.89
C PRO A 119 24.20 2.52 -2.67
N PHE A 120 24.04 3.33 -3.72
CA PHE A 120 25.15 3.79 -4.53
C PHE A 120 25.63 5.16 -4.08
N SER A 121 26.88 5.51 -4.38
CA SER A 121 27.37 6.87 -4.24
C SER A 121 27.17 7.68 -5.54
N ARG A 122 27.09 9.00 -5.43
CA ARG A 122 27.06 9.89 -6.60
C ARG A 122 28.24 9.65 -7.55
N THR A 123 29.42 9.37 -6.99
CA THR A 123 30.63 9.10 -7.78
C THR A 123 30.58 7.76 -8.50
N GLN A 124 29.94 6.73 -7.93
CA GLN A 124 29.74 5.45 -8.62
C GLN A 124 28.80 5.61 -9.82
N ILE A 125 27.68 6.32 -9.64
CA ILE A 125 26.72 6.60 -10.71
C ILE A 125 27.37 7.45 -11.81
N ALA A 126 28.12 8.49 -11.45
CA ALA A 126 28.80 9.36 -12.43
C ALA A 126 29.87 8.63 -13.27
N ARG A 127 30.41 7.52 -12.78
CA ARG A 127 31.40 6.68 -13.48
C ARG A 127 30.76 5.62 -14.39
N LEU A 128 29.44 5.55 -14.46
CA LEU A 128 28.76 4.60 -15.33
C LEU A 128 29.01 4.96 -16.81
N PRO A 129 29.22 3.95 -17.68
CA PRO A 129 29.37 4.18 -19.11
C PRO A 129 28.06 4.66 -19.73
N LYS A 130 28.09 5.15 -20.97
CA LYS A 130 26.87 5.63 -21.66
C LYS A 130 25.78 4.55 -21.83
N SER A 131 26.13 3.26 -21.85
CA SER A 131 25.19 2.15 -22.04
C SER A 131 25.72 0.85 -21.44
N GLY A 132 24.91 -0.22 -21.49
CA GLY A 132 25.30 -1.56 -20.99
C GLY A 132 25.03 -1.78 -19.51
N TRP A 133 24.14 -0.98 -18.92
CA TRP A 133 23.69 -1.13 -17.54
C TRP A 133 22.22 -0.77 -17.40
N THR A 134 21.62 -1.21 -16.29
CA THR A 134 20.26 -0.88 -15.88
C THR A 134 20.23 -0.75 -14.37
N LEU A 135 19.65 0.35 -13.88
CA LEU A 135 19.39 0.58 -12.47
C LEU A 135 17.94 0.18 -12.17
N LEU A 136 17.74 -0.61 -11.13
CA LEU A 136 16.44 -1.02 -10.63
C LEU A 136 16.29 -0.49 -9.21
N VAL A 137 15.21 0.24 -8.95
CA VAL A 137 14.84 0.76 -7.62
C VAL A 137 13.52 0.11 -7.24
N GLN A 138 13.47 -0.48 -6.06
CA GLN A 138 12.28 -1.16 -5.54
C GLN A 138 11.45 -0.22 -4.68
N GLY A 139 10.15 -0.52 -4.53
CA GLY A 139 9.26 0.23 -3.64
C GLY A 139 8.92 1.65 -4.10
N LEU A 140 9.06 1.96 -5.39
CA LEU A 140 8.81 3.31 -5.93
C LEU A 140 7.40 3.84 -5.58
N ASN A 141 6.41 2.95 -5.49
CA ASN A 141 5.03 3.28 -5.11
C ASN A 141 4.87 3.77 -3.65
N LEU A 142 5.89 3.59 -2.79
CA LEU A 142 5.90 4.08 -1.41
C LEU A 142 6.55 5.47 -1.30
N GLU A 143 7.40 5.82 -2.27
CA GLU A 143 8.23 7.02 -2.25
C GLU A 143 7.65 8.17 -3.07
N LEU A 144 6.74 7.87 -4.01
CA LEU A 144 6.09 8.88 -4.83
C LEU A 144 4.72 9.25 -4.24
N PRO A 145 4.41 10.55 -4.08
CA PRO A 145 3.06 10.99 -3.78
C PRO A 145 2.10 10.67 -4.94
N GLU A 146 0.82 10.42 -4.62
CA GLU A 146 -0.25 10.17 -5.61
C GLU A 146 -0.49 11.33 -6.57
#